data_AF-A0A537W476-F1
#
_entry.id   AF-A0A537W476-F1
#
_cell.length_a   1.000
_cell.length_b   1.000
_cell.length_c   1.000
_cell.angle_alpha   90.00
_cell.angle_beta   90.00
_cell.angle_gamma   90.00
#
_symmetry.space_group_name_H-M   'P 1'
#
loop_
_entity.id
_entity.type
_entity.pdbx_description
1 polymer ?
#
loop_
_entity_poly.entity_id
_entity_poly.type
_entity_poly.pdbx_seq_one_letter_code
_entity_poly.pdbx_strand_id
1 'polypeptide(L)'
;MAARPIRIGTRGSAMALFQAGLVRDRLREAHPELAAEHGIEIVPIRTTGDRVQTRLLAEIGGKGLFTKEIEEALLDRRIDLAVHSLKDMETRLPAGLEIGCILPRDDPRDVLVSRRGVPLAQLPRGARV
;
A
#
# COMPACT_ATOMS: atom_id res chain seq x y z
N MET A 1 20.28 19.56 -17.46
CA MET A 1 20.27 18.40 -16.55
C MET A 1 18.86 17.86 -16.54
N ALA A 2 18.64 16.59 -16.89
CA ALA A 2 17.31 15.99 -16.74
C ALA A 2 16.97 15.91 -15.24
N ALA A 3 15.76 16.29 -14.87
CA ALA A 3 15.31 16.15 -13.49
C ALA A 3 15.30 14.66 -13.11
N ARG A 4 15.79 14.35 -11.91
CA ARG A 4 15.73 12.99 -11.35
C ARG A 4 14.25 12.58 -11.17
N PRO A 5 13.86 11.33 -11.50
CA PRO A 5 12.50 10.84 -11.26
C PRO A 5 12.10 10.95 -9.78
N ILE A 6 10.81 11.18 -9.53
CA ILE A 6 10.22 10.95 -8.20
C ILE A 6 10.05 9.44 -8.03
N ARG A 7 10.61 8.88 -6.95
CA ARG A 7 10.56 7.45 -6.65
C ARG A 7 9.44 7.16 -5.65
N ILE A 8 8.44 6.40 -6.08
CA ILE A 8 7.29 5.97 -5.29
C ILE A 8 7.54 4.57 -4.73
N GLY A 9 7.80 4.46 -3.43
CA GLY A 9 7.86 3.17 -2.75
C GLY A 9 6.48 2.55 -2.54
N THR A 10 6.37 1.25 -2.78
CA THR A 10 5.13 0.49 -2.55
C THR A 10 5.44 -0.98 -2.29
N ARG A 11 4.48 -1.73 -1.74
CA ARG A 11 4.58 -3.19 -1.69
C ARG A 11 4.47 -3.79 -3.09
N GLY A 12 5.00 -5.00 -3.27
CA GLY A 12 4.97 -5.72 -4.56
C GLY A 12 3.65 -6.44 -4.89
N SER A 13 2.61 -6.34 -4.05
CA SER A 13 1.33 -7.01 -4.34
C SER A 13 0.57 -6.31 -5.47
N ALA A 14 -0.26 -7.05 -6.20
CA ALA A 14 -1.04 -6.48 -7.31
C ALA A 14 -1.87 -5.26 -6.91
N MET A 15 -2.51 -5.30 -5.73
CA MET A 15 -3.27 -4.18 -5.20
C MET A 15 -2.36 -2.97 -4.86
N ALA A 16 -1.19 -3.19 -4.25
CA ALA A 16 -0.28 -2.11 -3.88
C ALA A 16 0.35 -1.43 -5.11
N LEU A 17 0.67 -2.21 -6.16
CA LEU A 17 1.14 -1.67 -7.44
C LEU A 17 0.04 -0.85 -8.13
N PHE A 18 -1.21 -1.32 -8.09
CA PHE A 18 -2.35 -0.58 -8.60
C PHE A 18 -2.53 0.77 -7.87
N GLN A 19 -2.48 0.76 -6.53
CA GLN A 19 -2.57 1.98 -5.71
C GLN A 19 -1.42 2.97 -6.01
N ALA A 20 -0.19 2.48 -6.16
CA ALA A 20 0.94 3.33 -6.56
C ALA A 20 0.77 3.90 -7.98
N GLY A 21 0.20 3.12 -8.90
CA GLY A 21 -0.19 3.59 -10.23
C GLY A 21 -1.21 4.73 -10.18
N LEU A 22 -2.25 4.60 -9.34
CA LEU A 22 -3.25 5.67 -9.15
C LEU A 22 -2.65 6.98 -8.64
N VAL A 23 -1.64 6.91 -7.77
CA VAL A 23 -0.92 8.10 -7.28
C VAL A 23 -0.04 8.69 -8.38
N ARG A 24 0.74 7.85 -9.08
CA ARG A 24 1.57 8.27 -10.22
C ARG A 24 0.73 8.99 -11.27
N ASP A 25 -0.41 8.43 -11.65
CA ASP A 25 -1.22 8.98 -12.74
C ASP A 25 -1.83 10.34 -12.36
N ARG A 26 -2.28 10.50 -11.11
CA ARG A 26 -2.73 11.79 -10.57
C ARG A 26 -1.61 12.83 -10.49
N LEU A 27 -0.40 12.43 -10.09
CA LEU A 27 0.75 13.33 -10.07
C LEU A 27 1.12 13.80 -11.48
N ARG A 28 1.09 12.91 -12.47
CA ARG A 28 1.33 13.26 -13.88
C ARG A 28 0.29 14.23 -14.44
N GLU A 29 -0.97 14.05 -14.06
CA GLU A 29 -2.07 14.93 -14.46
C GLU A 29 -1.92 16.33 -13.83
N ALA A 30 -1.58 16.41 -12.54
CA ALA A 30 -1.43 17.67 -11.83
C ALA A 30 -0.12 18.43 -12.14
N HIS A 31 0.93 17.71 -12.56
CA HIS A 31 2.28 18.23 -12.75
C HIS A 31 2.84 17.82 -14.12
N PRO A 32 2.67 18.67 -15.16
CA PRO A 32 3.11 18.36 -16.53
C PRO A 32 4.60 18.01 -16.65
N GLU A 33 5.46 18.55 -15.79
CA GLU A 33 6.89 18.23 -15.70
C GLU A 33 7.17 16.78 -15.29
N LEU A 34 6.23 16.13 -14.60
CA LEU A 34 6.31 14.72 -14.20
C LEU A 34 5.69 13.77 -15.24
N ALA A 35 5.01 14.30 -16.26
CA ALA A 35 4.34 13.51 -17.30
C ALA A 35 5.31 12.83 -18.27
N ALA A 36 6.58 13.26 -18.31
CA ALA A 36 7.63 12.58 -19.06
C ALA A 36 7.76 11.10 -18.62
N GLU A 37 8.19 10.23 -19.55
CA GLU A 37 8.31 8.79 -19.30
C GLU A 37 9.14 8.47 -18.05
N HIS A 38 10.19 9.27 -17.80
CA HIS A 38 11.09 9.14 -16.65
C HIS A 38 10.83 10.17 -15.54
N GLY A 39 9.64 10.79 -15.48
CA GLY A 39 9.30 11.75 -14.42
C GLY A 39 8.99 11.09 -13.07
N ILE A 40 8.47 9.86 -13.08
CA ILE A 40 8.09 9.10 -11.89
C ILE A 40 8.47 7.63 -12.06
N GLU A 41 9.07 7.05 -11.04
CA GLU A 41 9.45 5.64 -10.94
C GLU A 41 8.66 4.97 -9.80
N ILE A 42 8.09 3.79 -10.04
CA ILE A 42 7.51 2.96 -8.96
C ILE A 42 8.57 1.97 -8.52
N VAL A 43 8.87 1.94 -7.22
CA VAL A 43 9.90 1.11 -6.59
C VAL A 43 9.23 0.07 -5.68
N PRO A 44 9.04 -1.17 -6.14
CA PRO A 44 8.49 -2.24 -5.31
C PRO A 44 9.48 -2.63 -4.21
N ILE A 45 9.02 -2.66 -2.96
CA ILE A 45 9.80 -3.01 -1.78
C ILE A 45 9.15 -4.24 -1.15
N ARG A 46 9.96 -5.27 -0.90
CA ARG A 46 9.51 -6.52 -0.30
C ARG A 46 9.58 -6.42 1.22
N THR A 47 8.41 -6.44 1.86
CA THR A 47 8.28 -6.28 3.32
C THR A 47 8.42 -7.62 4.05
N THR A 48 8.66 -7.58 5.36
CA THR A 48 8.64 -8.79 6.19
C THR A 48 7.26 -9.47 6.17
N GLY A 49 6.17 -8.69 6.14
CA GLY A 49 4.80 -9.22 6.00
C GLY A 49 4.58 -9.99 4.71
N ASP A 50 5.26 -9.63 3.62
CA ASP A 50 5.19 -10.40 2.37
C ASP A 50 5.94 -11.74 2.44
N ARG A 51 6.87 -11.89 3.39
CA ARG A 51 7.68 -13.11 3.58
C ARG A 51 6.98 -14.14 4.46
N VAL A 52 6.13 -13.69 5.39
CA VAL A 52 5.48 -14.56 6.39
C VAL A 52 4.00 -14.74 6.05
N GLN A 53 3.71 -15.69 5.14
CA GLN A 53 2.33 -16.02 4.75
C GLN A 53 1.74 -17.25 5.47
N THR A 54 2.56 -17.96 6.28
CA THR A 54 2.20 -19.26 6.86
C THR A 54 1.72 -19.20 8.31
N ARG A 55 1.67 -18.00 8.91
CA ARG A 55 1.27 -17.78 10.30
C ARG A 55 0.13 -16.77 10.35
N LEU A 56 -0.71 -16.87 11.38
CA LEU A 56 -1.79 -15.91 11.57
C LEU A 56 -1.21 -14.53 11.87
N LEU A 57 -1.79 -13.47 11.30
CA LEU A 57 -1.33 -12.10 11.53
C LEU A 57 -1.27 -11.75 13.03
N ALA A 58 -2.24 -12.26 13.80
CA ALA A 58 -2.32 -12.11 15.25
C ALA A 58 -1.14 -12.76 16.00
N GLU A 59 -0.53 -13.81 15.44
CA GLU A 59 0.60 -14.52 16.04
C GLU A 59 1.95 -13.93 15.64
N ILE A 60 2.00 -13.19 14.54
CA ILE A 60 3.25 -12.65 13.97
C ILE A 60 3.81 -11.51 14.82
N GLY A 61 2.98 -10.85 15.66
CA GLY A 61 3.41 -9.91 16.70
C GLY A 61 4.56 -8.99 16.28
N GLY A 62 4.26 -7.85 15.66
CA GLY A 62 5.30 -6.91 15.26
C GLY A 62 4.72 -5.62 14.70
N LYS A 63 5.19 -4.49 15.22
CA LYS A 63 4.85 -3.16 14.69
C LYS A 63 5.43 -3.01 13.28
N GLY A 64 4.65 -2.44 12.36
CA GLY A 64 5.11 -2.08 11.03
C GLY A 64 5.39 -3.26 10.10
N LEU A 65 4.71 -4.40 10.26
CA LEU A 65 4.96 -5.62 9.47
C LEU A 65 4.95 -5.38 7.94
N PHE A 66 4.14 -4.42 7.49
CA PHE A 66 3.99 -4.03 6.08
C PHE A 66 4.57 -2.65 5.75
N THR A 67 5.10 -1.91 6.73
CA THR A 67 5.55 -0.53 6.54
C THR A 67 7.04 -0.35 6.79
N LYS A 68 7.64 -1.15 7.68
CA LYS A 68 9.02 -0.96 8.16
C LYS A 68 10.05 -0.79 7.05
N GLU A 69 10.13 -1.72 6.10
CA GLU A 69 11.15 -1.63 5.04
C GLU A 69 10.94 -0.45 4.08
N ILE A 70 9.69 0.02 3.96
CA ILE A 70 9.32 1.18 3.14
C ILE A 70 9.65 2.47 3.90
N GLU A 71 9.37 2.53 5.19
CA GLU A 71 9.76 3.64 6.08
C GLU A 71 11.28 3.81 6.13
N GLU A 72 12.04 2.71 6.25
CA GLU A 72 13.50 2.71 6.13
C GLU A 72 13.95 3.26 4.78
N ALA A 73 13.27 2.89 3.69
CA ALA A 73 13.59 3.41 2.35
C ALA A 73 13.34 4.91 2.20
N LEU A 74 12.30 5.42 2.84
CA LEU A 74 11.99 6.85 2.93
C LEU A 74 13.08 7.60 3.70
N LEU A 75 13.43 7.11 4.90
CA LEU A 75 14.45 7.72 5.76
C LEU A 75 15.83 7.71 5.09
N ASP A 76 16.19 6.62 4.39
CA ASP A 76 17.43 6.48 3.63
C ASP A 76 17.44 7.27 2.31
N ARG A 77 16.34 7.95 1.96
CA ARG A 77 16.14 8.63 0.66
C ARG A 77 16.33 7.71 -0.55
N ARG A 78 16.06 6.41 -0.40
CA ARG A 78 15.99 5.43 -1.50
C ARG A 78 14.70 5.59 -2.32
N ILE A 79 13.65 6.11 -1.68
CA ILE A 79 12.41 6.57 -2.29
C ILE A 79 12.11 8.00 -1.84
N ASP A 80 11.23 8.70 -2.55
CA ASP A 80 10.85 10.08 -2.26
C ASP A 80 9.47 10.18 -1.59
N LEU A 81 8.57 9.22 -1.87
CA LEU A 81 7.29 9.06 -1.18
C LEU A 81 6.89 7.58 -1.13
N ALA A 82 5.99 7.22 -0.23
CA ALA A 82 5.42 5.87 -0.14
C ALA A 82 3.90 5.86 -0.29
N VAL A 83 3.37 4.78 -0.87
CA VAL A 83 1.93 4.56 -1.03
C VAL A 83 1.53 3.33 -0.25
N HIS A 84 0.53 3.50 0.63
CA HIS A 84 0.01 2.45 1.49
C HIS A 84 -1.52 2.44 1.45
N SER A 85 -2.10 1.28 1.74
CA SER A 85 -3.47 1.22 2.24
C SER A 85 -3.49 1.77 3.65
N LEU A 86 -4.33 2.80 3.92
CA LEU A 86 -4.29 3.51 5.20
C LEU A 86 -4.56 2.61 6.41
N LYS A 87 -5.34 1.54 6.24
CA LYS A 87 -5.61 0.54 7.30
C LYS A 87 -4.38 -0.23 7.77
N ASP A 88 -3.32 -0.26 6.96
CA ASP A 88 -2.07 -0.97 7.28
C ASP A 88 -1.04 -0.04 7.95
N MET A 89 -1.35 1.26 8.13
CA MET A 89 -0.46 2.23 8.76
C MET A 89 -0.54 2.16 10.29
N GLU A 90 0.61 2.30 10.94
CA GLU A 90 0.69 2.45 12.39
C GLU A 90 0.07 3.77 12.84
N THR A 91 -0.58 3.76 14.01
CA THR A 91 -1.19 4.96 14.60
C THR A 91 -0.16 5.99 15.05
N ARG A 92 1.09 5.56 15.29
CA ARG A 92 2.24 6.42 15.57
C ARG A 92 3.30 6.17 14.51
N LEU A 93 3.55 7.19 13.69
CA LEU A 93 4.58 7.14 12.66
C LEU A 93 5.98 7.27 13.27
N PRO A 94 7.02 6.69 12.64
CA PRO A 94 8.41 6.97 12.99
C PRO A 94 8.73 8.46 12.91
N ALA A 95 9.67 8.92 13.74
CA ALA A 95 10.12 10.30 13.71
C ALA A 95 10.71 10.65 12.32
N GLY A 96 10.38 11.83 11.82
CA GLY A 96 10.83 12.30 10.51
C GLY A 96 9.95 11.86 9.32
N LEU A 97 8.87 11.10 9.58
CA LEU A 97 7.89 10.71 8.58
C LEU A 97 6.51 11.28 8.92
N GLU A 98 5.72 11.55 7.88
CA GLU A 98 4.35 12.02 8.01
C GLU A 98 3.44 11.44 6.91
N ILE A 99 2.14 11.46 7.13
CA ILE A 99 1.15 11.20 6.07
C ILE A 99 0.89 12.52 5.36
N GLY A 100 1.57 12.74 4.24
CA GLY A 100 1.47 13.98 3.47
C GLY A 100 0.21 14.10 2.61
N CYS A 101 -0.49 12.98 2.33
CA CYS A 101 -1.66 12.98 1.46
C CYS A 101 -2.59 11.80 1.76
N ILE A 102 -3.90 12.02 1.61
CA ILE A 102 -4.93 10.99 1.59
C ILE A 102 -5.76 11.20 0.32
N LEU A 103 -5.81 10.18 -0.54
CA LEU A 103 -6.65 10.22 -1.75
C LEU A 103 -8.14 10.14 -1.40
N PRO A 104 -9.05 10.54 -2.32
CA PRO A 104 -10.48 10.29 -2.15
C PRO A 104 -10.77 8.83 -1.79
N ARG A 105 -11.60 8.63 -0.76
CA ARG A 105 -11.87 7.32 -0.19
C ARG A 105 -12.76 6.49 -1.14
N ASP A 106 -12.34 5.27 -1.41
CA ASP A 106 -13.18 4.26 -2.07
C ASP A 106 -14.22 3.69 -1.09
N ASP A 107 -15.11 2.80 -1.55
CA ASP A 107 -16.11 2.14 -0.72
C ASP A 107 -15.46 1.45 0.50
N PRO A 108 -15.80 1.87 1.74
CA PRO A 108 -15.18 1.33 2.94
C PRO A 108 -15.84 0.04 3.45
N ARG A 109 -16.88 -0.47 2.78
CA ARG A 109 -17.66 -1.62 3.24
C ARG A 109 -16.91 -2.93 3.00
N ASP A 110 -17.10 -3.87 3.92
CA ASP A 110 -16.71 -5.25 3.70
C ASP A 110 -17.62 -5.92 2.65
N VAL A 111 -17.08 -6.91 1.94
CA VAL A 111 -17.81 -7.70 0.96
C VAL A 111 -17.77 -9.18 1.32
N LEU A 112 -18.92 -9.85 1.28
CA LEU A 112 -18.99 -11.30 1.36
C LEU A 112 -18.68 -11.89 -0.01
N VAL A 113 -17.61 -12.67 -0.11
CA VAL A 113 -17.30 -13.46 -1.31
C VAL A 113 -17.69 -14.91 -1.05
N SER A 114 -18.77 -15.37 -1.67
CA SER A 114 -19.23 -16.76 -1.55
C SER A 114 -19.40 -17.42 -2.93
N ARG A 115 -19.03 -18.71 -3.04
CA ARG A 115 -18.99 -19.43 -4.33
C ARG A 115 -20.33 -19.46 -5.07
N ARG A 116 -21.44 -19.33 -4.35
CA ARG A 116 -22.80 -19.42 -4.90
C ARG A 116 -23.65 -18.19 -4.59
N GLY A 117 -23.04 -17.10 -4.14
CA GLY A 117 -23.78 -15.88 -3.76
C GLY A 117 -24.71 -16.05 -2.57
N VAL A 118 -24.47 -17.07 -1.73
CA VAL A 118 -25.25 -17.30 -0.50
C VAL A 118 -24.98 -16.13 0.46
N PRO A 119 -26.03 -15.43 0.93
CA PRO A 119 -25.89 -14.38 1.95
C PRO A 119 -25.36 -14.95 3.28
N LEU A 120 -24.67 -14.13 4.07
CA LEU A 120 -24.10 -14.54 5.36
C LEU A 120 -25.17 -15.16 6.28
N ALA A 121 -26.38 -14.59 6.31
CA ALA A 121 -27.50 -15.07 7.11
C ALA A 121 -28.05 -16.44 6.70
N GLN A 122 -27.69 -16.94 5.51
CA GLN A 122 -28.16 -18.22 4.97
C GLN A 122 -27.06 -19.29 4.98
N LEU A 123 -25.89 -19.01 5.58
CA LEU A 123 -24.85 -20.00 5.72
C LEU A 123 -25.30 -21.13 6.66
N PRO A 124 -25.09 -22.41 6.29
CA PRO A 124 -25.46 -23.53 7.15
C PRO A 124 -24.64 -23.51 8.45
N ARG A 125 -25.21 -24.05 9.52
CA ARG A 125 -24.49 -24.22 10.79
C ARG A 125 -23.20 -25.03 10.54
N GLY A 126 -22.08 -24.53 11.04
CA GLY A 126 -20.76 -25.14 10.83
C GLY A 126 -20.06 -24.72 9.53
N ALA A 127 -20.63 -23.79 8.76
CA ALA A 127 -19.91 -23.14 7.66
C ALA A 127 -18.63 -22.47 8.16
N ARG A 128 -17.57 -22.55 7.35
CA ARG A 128 -16.30 -21.85 7.57
C ARG A 128 -16.32 -20.54 6.82
N VAL A 129 -16.00 -19.45 7.51
CA VAL A 129 -15.79 -18.09 6.98
C VAL A 129 -14.34 -17.71 7.23
#